data_AF-A0A1C6I8C6-F1
#
_entry.id   AF-A0A1C6I8C6-F1
#
_cell.length_a   1.000
_cell.length_b   1.000
_cell.length_c   1.000
_cell.angle_alpha   90.00
_cell.angle_beta   90.00
_cell.angle_gamma   90.00
#
_symmetry.space_group_name_H-M   'P 1'
#
loop_
_entity.id
_entity.type
_entity.pdbx_description
1 polymer ?
#
loop_
_entity_poly.entity_id
_entity_poly.type
_entity_poly.pdbx_seq_one_letter_code
_entity_poly.pdbx_strand_id
1 'polypeptide(L)'
;MSVPMANGLRNMADKTNIIHKKKMLLLGLAVFMAYLCRMCDFEFEIFQLAGSLRTYIYITIFYLWGRSIKRRIIQKQVQHYLISIAGLMIFWIMIRTIKYFIVDNINASRYLWYMYHIPLLGIPFLGLLTAMSLGKAEDYKLPEWTGALYIPTIIAIVFVLTNDLHQKMFAFPENGSVWSDSKYS
;
A
#
# COMPACT_ATOMS: atom_id res chain seq x y z
N MET A 1 -35.68 12.44 68.59
CA MET A 1 -35.26 13.14 67.36
C MET A 1 -35.85 12.39 66.18
N SER A 2 -36.48 13.10 65.26
CA SER A 2 -37.72 12.74 64.56
C SER A 2 -37.59 11.71 63.42
N VAL A 3 -38.52 10.75 63.36
CA VAL A 3 -38.73 9.75 62.30
C VAL A 3 -38.57 10.28 60.85
N PRO A 4 -39.05 11.50 60.49
CA PRO A 4 -38.79 12.09 59.17
C PRO A 4 -37.30 12.31 58.86
N MET A 5 -36.47 12.62 59.85
CA MET A 5 -35.02 12.80 59.68
C MET A 5 -34.34 11.46 59.37
N ALA A 6 -34.75 10.37 60.05
CA ALA A 6 -34.23 9.03 59.80
C ALA A 6 -34.62 8.49 58.41
N ASN A 7 -35.85 8.73 57.96
CA ASN A 7 -36.30 8.35 56.61
C ASN A 7 -35.61 9.18 55.51
N GLY A 8 -35.35 10.47 55.77
CA GLY A 8 -34.56 11.32 54.87
C GLY A 8 -33.13 10.82 54.69
N LEU A 9 -32.46 10.43 55.79
CA LEU A 9 -31.11 9.86 55.75
C LEU A 9 -31.06 8.49 55.05
N ARG A 10 -32.08 7.64 55.24
CA ARG A 10 -32.21 6.35 54.53
C ARG A 10 -32.42 6.55 53.02
N ASN A 11 -33.29 7.47 52.62
CA ASN A 11 -33.51 7.80 51.21
C ASN A 11 -32.27 8.43 50.55
N MET A 12 -31.52 9.25 51.29
CA MET A 12 -30.25 9.81 50.82
C MET A 12 -29.17 8.73 50.67
N ALA A 13 -29.07 7.79 51.61
CA ALA A 13 -28.16 6.66 51.52
C ALA A 13 -28.52 5.72 50.35
N ASP A 14 -29.80 5.44 50.13
CA ASP A 14 -30.26 4.58 49.04
C ASP A 14 -30.01 5.21 47.65
N LYS A 15 -30.33 6.51 47.48
CA LYS A 15 -29.98 7.25 46.25
C LYS A 15 -28.47 7.25 46.01
N THR A 16 -27.68 7.44 47.06
CA THR A 16 -26.21 7.41 46.97
C THR A 16 -25.74 6.04 46.53
N ASN A 17 -26.25 4.95 47.09
CA ASN A 17 -25.92 3.58 46.69
C ASN A 17 -26.33 3.26 45.24
N ILE A 18 -27.50 3.74 44.79
CA ILE A 18 -27.95 3.57 43.41
C ILE A 18 -27.02 4.30 42.43
N ILE A 19 -26.60 5.53 42.77
CA ILE A 19 -25.65 6.29 41.95
C ILE A 19 -24.28 5.59 41.91
N HIS A 20 -23.80 5.09 43.04
CA HIS A 20 -22.54 4.34 43.10
C HIS A 20 -22.62 3.05 42.28
N LYS A 21 -23.71 2.28 42.38
CA LYS A 21 -23.93 1.09 41.54
C LYS A 21 -23.98 1.43 40.05
N LYS A 22 -24.67 2.50 39.64
CA LYS A 22 -24.71 2.95 38.23
C LYS A 22 -23.33 3.37 37.73
N LYS A 23 -22.56 4.09 38.54
CA LYS A 23 -21.17 4.47 38.20
C LYS A 23 -20.27 3.25 38.07
N MET A 24 -20.37 2.29 38.98
CA MET A 24 -19.61 1.03 38.89
C MET A 24 -20.00 0.19 37.67
N LEU A 25 -21.29 0.21 37.30
CA LEU A 25 -21.79 -0.51 36.13
C LEU A 25 -21.35 0.16 34.82
N LEU A 26 -21.38 1.49 34.74
CA LEU A 26 -20.82 2.26 33.61
C LEU A 26 -19.31 2.08 33.49
N LEU A 27 -18.60 2.07 34.61
CA LEU A 27 -17.15 1.85 34.64
C LEU A 27 -16.80 0.43 34.16
N GLY A 28 -17.53 -0.58 34.63
CA GLY A 28 -17.37 -1.96 34.16
C GLY A 28 -17.66 -2.12 32.67
N LEU A 29 -18.70 -1.44 32.16
CA LEU A 29 -19.07 -1.46 30.75
C LEU A 29 -18.03 -0.75 29.87
N ALA A 30 -17.45 0.35 30.35
CA ALA A 30 -16.37 1.06 29.67
C ALA A 30 -15.07 0.24 29.64
N VAL A 31 -14.73 -0.44 30.75
CA VAL A 31 -13.56 -1.33 30.82
C VAL A 31 -13.74 -2.56 29.94
N PHE A 32 -14.96 -3.10 29.85
CA PHE A 32 -15.29 -4.21 28.94
C PHE A 32 -15.22 -3.79 27.47
N MET A 33 -15.75 -2.62 27.09
CA MET A 33 -15.59 -2.05 25.74
C MET A 33 -14.12 -1.80 25.39
N ALA A 34 -13.34 -1.26 26.33
CA ALA A 34 -11.91 -1.05 26.16
C ALA A 34 -11.13 -2.38 26.03
N TYR A 35 -11.56 -3.43 26.74
CA TYR A 35 -11.01 -4.78 26.62
C TYR A 35 -11.36 -5.42 25.27
N LEU A 36 -12.59 -5.25 24.78
CA LEU A 36 -13.03 -5.70 23.45
C LEU A 36 -12.28 -4.97 22.30
N CYS A 37 -12.08 -3.65 22.40
CA CYS A 37 -11.23 -2.90 21.45
C CYS A 37 -9.76 -3.35 21.48
N ARG A 38 -9.29 -3.84 22.62
CA ARG A 38 -7.89 -4.24 22.83
C ARG A 38 -7.63 -5.70 22.48
N MET A 39 -8.66 -6.50 22.20
CA MET A 39 -8.49 -7.94 22.03
C MET A 39 -7.88 -8.33 20.68
N CYS A 40 -8.40 -7.97 19.50
CA CYS A 40 -7.87 -8.59 18.28
C CYS A 40 -7.89 -7.76 16.99
N ASP A 41 -8.98 -7.08 16.63
CA ASP A 41 -9.16 -6.76 15.20
C ASP A 41 -9.19 -5.27 14.87
N PHE A 42 -9.46 -4.36 15.82
CA PHE A 42 -9.74 -2.97 15.46
C PHE A 42 -8.53 -2.20 14.88
N GLU A 43 -7.33 -2.35 15.46
CA GLU A 43 -6.13 -1.70 14.90
C GLU A 43 -5.69 -2.34 13.57
N PHE A 44 -5.83 -3.67 13.46
CA PHE A 44 -5.50 -4.42 12.26
C PHE A 44 -6.48 -4.09 11.11
N GLU A 45 -7.78 -4.02 11.39
CA GLU A 45 -8.83 -3.61 10.45
C GLU A 45 -8.68 -2.15 10.02
N ILE A 46 -8.36 -1.23 10.94
CA ILE A 46 -8.07 0.17 10.57
C ILE A 46 -6.83 0.22 9.67
N PHE A 47 -5.78 -0.55 9.99
CA PHE A 47 -4.57 -0.61 9.18
C PHE A 47 -4.82 -1.17 7.78
N GLN A 48 -5.59 -2.26 7.67
CA GLN A 48 -6.01 -2.85 6.39
C GLN A 48 -6.91 -1.92 5.58
N LEU A 49 -7.87 -1.27 6.23
CA LEU A 49 -8.77 -0.30 5.61
C LEU A 49 -7.97 0.91 5.09
N ALA A 50 -7.04 1.44 5.89
CA ALA A 50 -6.16 2.54 5.49
C ALA A 50 -5.24 2.14 4.32
N GLY A 51 -4.72 0.91 4.32
CA GLY A 51 -3.92 0.37 3.21
C GLY A 51 -4.73 0.21 1.92
N SER A 52 -5.95 -0.30 2.03
CA SER A 52 -6.87 -0.45 0.91
C SER A 52 -7.30 0.91 0.36
N LEU A 53 -7.70 1.85 1.22
CA LEU A 53 -8.06 3.21 0.85
C LEU A 53 -6.91 3.92 0.13
N ARG A 54 -5.69 3.81 0.66
CA ARG A 54 -4.48 4.33 0.03
C ARG A 54 -4.31 3.79 -1.39
N THR A 55 -4.50 2.49 -1.57
CA THR A 55 -4.44 1.84 -2.89
C THR A 55 -5.48 2.43 -3.85
N TYR A 56 -6.74 2.53 -3.43
CA TYR A 56 -7.81 3.11 -4.24
C TYR A 56 -7.56 4.58 -4.61
N ILE A 57 -7.08 5.38 -3.65
CA ILE A 57 -6.72 6.78 -3.87
C ILE A 57 -5.64 6.88 -4.95
N TYR A 58 -4.55 6.12 -4.83
CA TYR A 58 -3.47 6.18 -5.82
C TYR A 58 -3.92 5.70 -7.20
N ILE A 59 -4.66 4.59 -7.29
CA ILE A 59 -5.19 4.10 -8.57
C ILE A 59 -6.03 5.18 -9.24
N THR A 60 -6.92 5.81 -8.48
CA THR A 60 -7.79 6.89 -8.98
C THR A 60 -6.96 8.10 -9.43
N ILE A 61 -5.97 8.53 -8.65
CA ILE A 61 -5.08 9.62 -8.99
C ILE A 61 -4.32 9.33 -10.29
N PHE A 62 -3.69 8.15 -10.41
CA PHE A 62 -2.93 7.79 -11.61
C PHE A 62 -3.83 7.61 -12.84
N TYR A 63 -5.03 7.07 -12.66
CA TYR A 63 -6.02 6.97 -13.72
C TYR A 63 -6.46 8.36 -14.22
N LEU A 64 -6.82 9.27 -13.29
CA LEU A 64 -7.20 10.64 -13.63
C LEU A 64 -6.04 11.43 -14.24
N TRP A 65 -4.82 11.22 -13.75
CA TRP A 65 -3.60 11.80 -14.31
C TRP A 65 -3.37 11.31 -15.75
N GLY A 66 -3.48 10.00 -16.01
CA GLY A 66 -3.42 9.44 -17.36
C GLY A 66 -4.49 9.99 -18.30
N ARG A 67 -5.72 10.19 -17.79
CA ARG A 67 -6.80 10.86 -18.55
C ARG A 67 -6.52 12.34 -18.80
N SER A 68 -5.87 13.03 -17.86
CA SER A 68 -5.43 14.41 -18.00
C SER A 68 -4.35 14.55 -19.08
N ILE A 69 -3.38 13.63 -19.12
CA ILE A 69 -2.33 13.57 -20.14
C ILE A 69 -2.92 13.52 -21.55
N LYS A 70 -3.92 12.64 -21.79
CA LYS A 70 -4.58 12.53 -23.10
C LYS A 70 -5.19 13.84 -23.59
N ARG A 71 -5.57 14.73 -22.67
CA ARG A 71 -6.15 16.05 -22.98
C ARG A 71 -5.10 17.16 -23.12
N ARG A 72 -3.98 17.07 -22.42
CA ARG A 72 -2.98 18.15 -22.32
C ARG A 72 -1.81 18.01 -23.28
N ILE A 73 -1.42 16.79 -23.60
CA ILE A 73 -0.26 16.52 -24.45
C ILE A 73 -0.78 16.23 -25.85
N ILE A 74 -0.22 16.84 -26.88
CA ILE A 74 -0.71 16.65 -28.25
C ILE A 74 0.05 15.49 -28.93
N GLN A 75 1.37 15.44 -28.73
CA GLN A 75 2.25 14.39 -29.26
C GLN A 75 1.86 13.00 -28.73
N LYS A 76 1.35 12.15 -29.62
CA LYS A 76 0.83 10.80 -29.27
C LYS A 76 1.90 9.89 -28.68
N GLN A 77 3.15 9.98 -29.12
CA GLN A 77 4.23 9.13 -28.62
C GLN A 77 4.48 9.37 -27.12
N VAL A 78 4.60 10.63 -26.71
CA VAL A 78 4.76 11.03 -25.30
C VAL A 78 3.55 10.65 -24.47
N GLN A 79 2.32 10.81 -25.02
CA GLN A 79 1.12 10.34 -24.34
C GLN A 79 1.22 8.85 -24.00
N HIS A 80 1.59 8.00 -24.96
CA HIS A 80 1.69 6.57 -24.72
C HIS A 80 2.70 6.24 -23.61
N TYR A 81 3.88 6.85 -23.63
CA TYR A 81 4.89 6.62 -22.58
C TYR A 81 4.41 7.03 -21.20
N LEU A 82 3.81 8.21 -21.06
CA LEU A 82 3.31 8.68 -19.77
C LEU A 82 2.10 7.86 -19.28
N ILE A 83 1.24 7.40 -20.18
CA ILE A 83 0.14 6.48 -19.82
C ILE A 83 0.70 5.12 -19.40
N SER A 84 1.72 4.61 -20.08
CA SER A 84 2.43 3.38 -19.68
C SER A 84 3.08 3.54 -18.29
N ILE A 85 3.67 4.70 -17.98
CA ILE A 85 4.18 5.02 -16.64
C ILE A 85 3.05 4.99 -15.61
N ALA A 86 1.89 5.59 -15.90
CA ALA A 86 0.74 5.53 -15.01
C ALA A 86 0.30 4.08 -14.74
N GLY A 87 0.28 3.24 -15.80
CA GLY A 87 0.01 1.81 -15.69
C GLY A 87 1.03 1.06 -14.83
N LEU A 88 2.34 1.34 -15.01
CA LEU A 88 3.40 0.77 -14.17
C LEU A 88 3.28 1.19 -12.71
N MET A 89 2.91 2.44 -12.42
CA MET A 89 2.67 2.91 -11.06
C MET A 89 1.49 2.19 -10.40
N ILE A 90 0.38 2.00 -11.14
CA ILE A 90 -0.77 1.21 -10.68
C ILE A 90 -0.35 -0.23 -10.40
N PHE A 91 0.36 -0.85 -11.35
CA PHE A 91 0.88 -2.21 -11.21
C PHE A 91 1.79 -2.36 -9.99
N TRP A 92 2.70 -1.41 -9.77
CA TRP A 92 3.57 -1.40 -8.59
C TRP A 92 2.75 -1.39 -7.30
N ILE A 93 1.76 -0.51 -7.21
CA ILE A 93 0.92 -0.41 -6.02
C ILE A 93 0.12 -1.69 -5.83
N MET A 94 -0.39 -2.31 -6.90
CA MET A 94 -1.08 -3.61 -6.81
C MET A 94 -0.17 -4.70 -6.25
N ILE A 95 1.08 -4.82 -6.72
CA ILE A 95 2.04 -5.79 -6.16
C ILE A 95 2.26 -5.54 -4.67
N ARG A 96 2.42 -4.26 -4.28
CA ARG A 96 2.56 -3.88 -2.87
C ARG A 96 1.34 -4.31 -2.06
N THR A 97 0.14 -4.05 -2.56
CA THR A 97 -1.08 -4.45 -1.86
C THR A 97 -1.19 -5.98 -1.73
N ILE A 98 -0.92 -6.72 -2.80
CA ILE A 98 -0.95 -8.19 -2.77
C ILE A 98 0.10 -8.74 -1.79
N LYS A 99 1.34 -8.22 -1.83
CA LYS A 99 2.44 -8.70 -0.97
C LYS A 99 2.15 -8.52 0.51
N TYR A 100 1.59 -7.37 0.90
CA TYR A 100 1.43 -7.04 2.33
C TYR A 100 0.06 -7.40 2.91
N PHE A 101 -0.98 -7.57 2.08
CA PHE A 101 -2.35 -7.83 2.56
C PHE A 101 -2.90 -9.20 2.18
N ILE A 102 -2.34 -9.88 1.17
CA ILE A 102 -2.92 -11.13 0.64
C ILE A 102 -1.97 -12.32 0.83
N VAL A 103 -0.66 -12.12 0.77
CA VAL A 103 0.31 -13.20 0.69
C VAL A 103 1.09 -13.39 1.99
N ASP A 104 0.79 -14.48 2.70
CA ASP A 104 1.58 -14.97 3.84
C ASP A 104 2.64 -16.02 3.43
N ASN A 105 2.60 -16.48 2.18
CA ASN A 105 3.53 -17.50 1.69
C ASN A 105 4.87 -16.89 1.25
N ILE A 106 5.97 -17.39 1.80
CA ILE A 106 7.35 -16.95 1.53
C ILE A 106 7.71 -17.02 0.03
N ASN A 107 7.31 -18.08 -0.67
CA ASN A 107 7.62 -18.24 -2.10
C ASN A 107 6.86 -17.23 -2.95
N ALA A 108 5.58 -16.99 -2.65
CA ALA A 108 4.79 -15.99 -3.35
C ALA A 108 5.29 -14.57 -3.05
N SER A 109 5.72 -14.29 -1.81
CA SER A 109 6.37 -13.02 -1.44
C SER A 109 7.67 -12.79 -2.22
N ARG A 110 8.46 -13.85 -2.47
CA ARG A 110 9.65 -13.79 -3.32
C ARG A 110 9.33 -13.42 -4.77
N TYR A 111 8.33 -14.06 -5.39
CA TYR A 111 7.93 -13.72 -6.75
C TYR A 111 7.38 -12.29 -6.87
N LEU A 112 6.58 -11.85 -5.90
CA LEU A 112 6.12 -10.46 -5.83
C LEU A 112 7.28 -9.48 -5.66
N TRP A 113 8.33 -9.88 -4.93
CA TRP A 113 9.54 -9.09 -4.80
C TRP A 113 10.28 -8.94 -6.13
N TYR A 114 10.41 -10.01 -6.92
CA TYR A 114 10.96 -9.90 -8.29
C TYR A 114 10.13 -8.96 -9.16
N MET A 115 8.80 -9.01 -9.05
CA MET A 115 7.90 -8.14 -9.82
C MET A 115 8.09 -6.64 -9.53
N TYR A 116 8.62 -6.23 -8.37
CA TYR A 116 8.94 -4.81 -8.10
C TYR A 116 9.97 -4.23 -9.07
N HIS A 117 10.80 -5.07 -9.69
CA HIS A 117 11.85 -4.62 -10.58
C HIS A 117 11.29 -4.17 -11.94
N ILE A 118 10.09 -4.64 -12.31
CA ILE A 118 9.40 -4.22 -13.54
C ILE A 118 9.12 -2.71 -13.54
N PRO A 119 8.36 -2.15 -12.56
CA PRO A 119 8.13 -0.70 -12.51
C PRO A 119 9.41 0.07 -12.19
N LEU A 120 10.31 -0.48 -11.35
CA LEU A 120 11.56 0.17 -10.97
C LEU A 120 12.47 0.47 -12.17
N LEU A 121 12.56 -0.46 -13.13
CA LEU A 121 13.34 -0.27 -14.36
C LEU A 121 12.52 0.40 -15.47
N GLY A 122 11.23 0.06 -15.57
CA GLY A 122 10.35 0.55 -16.63
C GLY A 122 10.04 2.05 -16.53
N ILE A 123 9.83 2.58 -15.32
CA ILE A 123 9.47 4.00 -15.14
C ILE A 123 10.61 4.94 -15.57
N PRO A 124 11.87 4.78 -15.09
CA PRO A 124 12.99 5.61 -15.54
C PRO A 124 13.24 5.48 -17.04
N PHE A 125 13.11 4.26 -17.59
CA PHE A 125 13.28 4.01 -19.01
C PHE A 125 12.25 4.77 -19.86
N LEU A 126 10.95 4.67 -19.54
CA LEU A 126 9.90 5.42 -20.23
C LEU A 126 10.02 6.93 -19.99
N GLY A 127 10.51 7.33 -18.83
CA GLY A 127 10.83 8.72 -18.49
C GLY A 127 11.93 9.28 -19.38
N LEU A 128 12.99 8.50 -19.62
CA LEU A 128 14.07 8.85 -20.55
C LEU A 128 13.55 9.01 -21.98
N LEU A 129 12.72 8.09 -22.46
CA LEU A 129 12.11 8.20 -23.80
C LEU A 129 11.23 9.45 -23.92
N THR A 130 10.49 9.77 -22.87
CA THR A 130 9.69 11.00 -22.80
C THR A 130 10.58 12.24 -22.80
N ALA A 131 11.70 12.24 -22.07
CA ALA A 131 12.69 13.31 -22.06
C ALA A 131 13.33 13.53 -23.43
N MET A 132 13.61 12.46 -24.18
CA MET A 132 14.14 12.56 -25.54
C MET A 132 13.13 13.14 -26.55
N SER A 133 11.83 12.95 -26.30
CA SER A 133 10.76 13.51 -27.14
C SER A 133 10.40 14.96 -26.78
N LEU A 134 10.80 15.45 -25.60
CA LEU A 134 10.51 16.82 -25.16
C LEU A 134 11.21 17.87 -26.03
N GLY A 135 10.50 18.95 -26.38
CA GLY A 135 11.03 20.05 -27.19
C GLY A 135 11.19 19.75 -28.68
N LYS A 136 10.68 18.60 -29.15
CA LYS A 136 10.62 18.25 -30.57
C LYS A 136 9.27 18.60 -31.19
N ALA A 137 9.22 18.64 -32.51
CA ALA A 137 7.98 18.88 -33.25
C ALA A 137 6.92 17.80 -32.95
N GLU A 138 5.63 18.12 -33.14
CA GLU A 138 4.53 17.23 -32.76
C GLU A 138 4.51 15.91 -33.56
N ASP A 139 4.96 15.96 -34.80
CA ASP A 139 5.12 14.83 -35.73
C ASP A 139 6.44 14.07 -35.54
N TYR A 140 7.29 14.52 -34.61
CA TYR A 140 8.56 13.88 -34.34
C TYR A 140 8.36 12.47 -33.80
N LYS A 141 8.94 11.51 -34.53
CA LYS A 141 9.10 10.14 -34.10
C LYS A 141 10.51 9.95 -33.54
N LEU A 142 10.60 9.27 -32.40
CA LEU A 142 11.91 8.87 -31.89
C LEU A 142 12.68 8.07 -32.97
N PRO A 143 13.99 8.33 -33.11
CA PRO A 143 14.81 7.66 -34.09
C PRO A 143 14.90 6.15 -33.80
N GLU A 144 15.01 5.33 -34.84
CA GLU A 144 14.93 3.87 -34.75
C GLU A 144 15.95 3.25 -33.79
N TRP A 145 17.11 3.90 -33.59
CA TRP A 145 18.12 3.47 -32.63
C TRP A 145 17.60 3.44 -31.18
N THR A 146 16.60 4.26 -30.84
CA THR A 146 15.98 4.22 -29.50
C THR A 146 15.26 2.90 -29.22
N GLY A 147 14.89 2.16 -30.28
CA GLY A 147 14.46 0.77 -30.18
C GLY A 147 15.49 -0.13 -29.49
N ALA A 148 16.79 0.15 -29.70
CA ALA A 148 17.87 -0.59 -29.05
C ALA A 148 17.90 -0.37 -27.53
N LEU A 149 17.38 0.74 -27.00
CA LEU A 149 17.30 0.99 -25.55
C LEU A 149 16.23 0.12 -24.85
N TYR A 150 15.25 -0.41 -25.59
CA TYR A 150 14.28 -1.36 -25.04
C TYR A 150 14.94 -2.69 -24.69
N ILE A 151 15.92 -3.12 -25.50
CA ILE A 151 16.62 -4.40 -25.37
C ILE A 151 17.27 -4.57 -23.98
N PRO A 152 18.17 -3.68 -23.50
CA PRO A 152 18.81 -3.86 -22.21
C PRO A 152 17.80 -3.81 -21.06
N THR A 153 16.77 -2.97 -21.16
CA THR A 153 15.72 -2.85 -20.12
C THR A 153 14.90 -4.13 -20.01
N ILE A 154 14.45 -4.68 -21.14
CA ILE A 154 13.68 -5.93 -21.17
C ILE A 154 14.56 -7.11 -20.70
N ILE A 155 15.80 -7.18 -21.17
CA ILE A 155 16.76 -8.22 -20.73
C ILE A 155 16.95 -8.15 -19.22
N ALA A 156 17.18 -6.96 -18.65
CA ALA A 156 17.37 -6.80 -17.21
C ALA A 156 16.13 -7.24 -16.42
N ILE A 157 14.92 -6.86 -16.87
CA ILE A 157 13.66 -7.30 -16.24
C ILE A 157 13.53 -8.83 -16.29
N VAL A 158 13.69 -9.43 -17.48
CA VAL A 158 13.57 -10.89 -17.65
C VAL A 158 14.63 -11.62 -16.82
N PHE A 159 15.85 -11.11 -16.78
CA PHE A 159 16.94 -11.69 -16.00
C PHE A 159 16.64 -11.67 -14.50
N VAL A 160 16.03 -10.60 -13.97
CA VAL A 160 15.56 -10.58 -12.58
C VAL A 160 14.42 -11.57 -12.35
N LEU A 161 13.44 -11.63 -13.25
CA LEU A 161 12.28 -12.54 -13.10
C LEU A 161 12.67 -14.02 -13.22
N THR A 162 13.72 -14.34 -13.97
CA THR A 162 14.25 -15.69 -14.15
C THR A 162 15.37 -16.04 -13.17
N ASN A 163 15.59 -15.21 -12.15
CA ASN A 163 16.70 -15.38 -11.23
C ASN A 163 16.70 -16.74 -10.51
N ASP A 164 15.55 -17.38 -10.30
CA ASP A 164 15.50 -18.74 -9.72
C ASP A 164 16.21 -19.80 -10.59
N LEU A 165 16.36 -19.58 -11.91
CA LEU A 165 17.05 -20.51 -12.82
C LEU A 165 18.58 -20.41 -12.76
N HIS A 166 19.11 -19.22 -12.47
CA HIS A 166 20.54 -18.95 -12.62
C HIS A 166 21.21 -18.39 -11.37
N GLN A 167 20.43 -17.82 -10.43
CA GLN A 167 20.88 -17.22 -9.17
C GLN A 167 22.04 -16.23 -9.30
N LYS A 168 22.13 -15.54 -10.45
CA LYS A 168 23.23 -14.60 -10.78
C LYS A 168 22.94 -13.17 -10.37
N MET A 169 21.67 -12.77 -10.29
CA MET A 169 21.28 -11.45 -9.76
C MET A 169 21.15 -11.52 -8.25
N PHE A 170 20.53 -12.59 -7.73
CA PHE A 170 20.36 -12.83 -6.30
C PHE A 170 20.65 -14.29 -5.98
N ALA A 171 21.61 -14.52 -5.09
CA ALA A 171 21.93 -15.84 -4.55
C ALA A 171 21.23 -16.01 -3.20
N PHE A 172 20.63 -17.18 -2.99
CA PHE A 172 19.90 -17.51 -1.76
C PHE A 172 20.63 -18.64 -1.03
N PRO A 173 20.88 -18.52 0.29
CA PRO A 173 21.43 -19.61 1.06
C PRO A 173 20.42 -20.77 1.14
N GLU A 174 20.90 -22.02 1.09
CA GLU A 174 20.08 -23.25 1.13
C GLU A 174 19.22 -23.35 2.41
N ASN A 175 19.62 -22.67 3.48
CA ASN A 175 19.04 -22.80 4.81
C ASN A 175 17.95 -21.75 5.10
N GLY A 176 17.05 -21.48 4.14
CA GLY A 176 15.69 -20.93 4.36
C GLY A 176 15.50 -19.72 5.28
N SER A 177 16.54 -18.97 5.65
CA SER A 177 16.42 -17.89 6.62
C SER A 177 15.79 -16.67 5.95
N VAL A 178 14.46 -16.65 6.04
CA VAL A 178 13.51 -15.53 6.03
C VAL A 178 14.11 -14.20 5.58
N TRP A 179 13.63 -13.76 4.41
CA TRP A 179 13.80 -12.41 3.88
C TRP A 179 13.06 -11.42 4.77
N SER A 180 13.76 -10.97 5.80
CA SER A 180 13.36 -9.86 6.65
C SER A 180 14.06 -8.60 6.14
N ASP A 181 13.30 -7.52 5.92
CA ASP A 181 13.82 -6.19 5.59
C ASP A 181 14.82 -5.64 6.65
N SER A 182 14.98 -6.35 7.79
CA SER A 182 15.93 -6.03 8.87
C SER A 182 17.41 -6.19 8.52
N LYS A 183 17.77 -6.66 7.32
CA LYS A 183 19.17 -6.86 6.91
C LYS A 183 19.72 -5.80 5.95
N TYR A 184 18.95 -4.78 5.62
CA TYR A 184 19.47 -3.60 4.91
C TYR A 184 19.73 -2.51 5.95
N SER A 185 21.01 -2.32 6.28
CA SER A 185 21.48 -1.19 7.10
C SER A 185 21.99 -0.06 6.21
#